data_AF-A0A7C7UX99-F1
#
_entry.id   AF-A0A7C7UX99-F1
#
_cell.length_a   1.000
_cell.length_b   1.000
_cell.length_c   1.000
_cell.angle_alpha   90.00
_cell.angle_beta   90.00
_cell.angle_gamma   90.00
#
_symmetry.space_group_name_H-M   'P 1'
#
loop_
_entity.id
_entity.type
_entity.pdbx_description
1 polymer ?
#
loop_
_entity_poly.entity_id
_entity_poly.type
_entity_poly.pdbx_seq_one_letter_code
_entity_poly.pdbx_strand_id
1 'polypeptide(L)'
;LVGSAPVRPGGLLCRAESSGRVTGPVDRIPVPVEVLEKGENVVVLTNDADADDGWAAANLHIEIHGVLSGPPVAALEATPPAQPRLNLPATGTISGSVFLTSTYELARGEVISQQVWYQIPMSYTGSVSVPLIIGIHGMGTGSGQGTRDFLAAEADERGWLLAAPDMHGSYYRNTGQYALAWPGAQHDIIDTVVYMASEYEVDPSRIYVAGGSMGGQTAAMMTAKYPDVFAAAASWKPLTDLTDWYYELGALGNPWDNQGIIEDETGGTPVTRPFEYQRRSPMGVPQNSRLTPIKMWHDVDDILVPIHHSRDLKNSINNWNPPTPVILIEIASGENECPSDIYQHCYKPDTAKVFDYLESFALSSQPPPSLTIRTDESKAYFWLNVAQTGGDHWSELETSYNLSDATVTTTISDTQPLTLAFNLGSTPTVGPGGVTRSGIGLPATTYLVNGGGSNYLHNYTSGYLTTTLAATGQFSLTISAIGVEVSANPPAVPAWQTATSTISAVVRDRLNNLVPDGTIVQFSATEGTFPNASSTFTTTTVGGKLSRP
;
A
#
# COMPACT_ATOMS: atom_id res chain seq x y z
N LEU A 1 -25.78 -15.34 -17.98
CA LEU A 1 -26.13 -16.77 -18.06
C LEU A 1 -24.88 -17.55 -17.68
N VAL A 2 -24.77 -18.34 -16.61
CA VAL A 2 -25.66 -18.67 -15.46
C VAL A 2 -24.72 -18.83 -14.25
N GLY A 3 -25.03 -18.43 -13.02
CA GLY A 3 -26.30 -17.91 -12.50
C GLY A 3 -26.13 -16.97 -11.30
N SER A 4 -27.17 -16.19 -11.06
CA SER A 4 -27.32 -15.25 -9.96
C SER A 4 -27.72 -15.92 -8.65
N ALA A 5 -27.55 -15.20 -7.54
CA ALA A 5 -28.08 -15.60 -6.24
C ALA A 5 -29.63 -15.75 -6.27
N PRO A 6 -30.20 -16.64 -5.45
CA PRO A 6 -31.65 -16.72 -5.28
C PRO A 6 -32.16 -15.56 -4.40
N VAL A 7 -32.81 -14.58 -5.03
CA VAL A 7 -33.84 -13.74 -4.38
C VAL A 7 -35.17 -14.10 -5.02
N ARG A 8 -36.23 -14.25 -4.22
CA ARG A 8 -37.51 -14.81 -4.69
C ARG A 8 -38.35 -13.80 -5.50
N PRO A 9 -39.15 -14.26 -6.47
CA PRO A 9 -40.06 -13.40 -7.23
C PRO A 9 -41.22 -12.93 -6.34
N GLY A 10 -41.44 -11.63 -6.27
CA GLY A 10 -42.48 -11.01 -5.43
C GLY A 10 -42.00 -9.72 -4.75
N GLY A 11 -40.70 -9.63 -4.43
CA GLY A 11 -40.04 -8.39 -4.02
C GLY A 11 -39.63 -7.54 -5.23
N LEU A 12 -39.58 -6.21 -5.05
CA LEU A 12 -39.29 -5.23 -6.09
C LEU A 12 -37.79 -5.13 -6.44
N LEU A 13 -37.50 -4.82 -7.71
CA LEU A 13 -36.27 -4.13 -8.10
C LEU A 13 -36.38 -2.67 -7.63
N CYS A 14 -35.33 -2.11 -7.02
CA CYS A 14 -35.46 -0.80 -6.39
C CYS A 14 -34.55 0.24 -7.01
N ARG A 15 -35.13 1.03 -7.92
CA ARG A 15 -34.59 2.37 -8.18
C ARG A 15 -34.96 3.28 -7.02
N ALA A 16 -34.20 4.36 -6.95
CA ALA A 16 -34.22 5.39 -5.94
C ALA A 16 -35.64 5.75 -5.39
N GLU A 17 -36.65 6.07 -6.24
CA GLU A 17 -37.99 6.53 -5.81
C GLU A 17 -39.15 5.49 -5.78
N SER A 18 -38.87 4.19 -5.71
CA SER A 18 -39.93 3.18 -5.84
C SER A 18 -40.55 2.73 -4.51
N SER A 19 -41.83 3.06 -4.31
CA SER A 19 -42.59 2.70 -3.10
C SER A 19 -43.10 1.24 -3.14
N GLY A 20 -42.56 0.40 -2.25
CA GLY A 20 -42.91 -1.02 -2.13
C GLY A 20 -43.77 -1.32 -0.90
N ARG A 21 -44.87 -2.06 -1.08
CA ARG A 21 -45.70 -2.57 0.02
C ARG A 21 -45.25 -3.99 0.35
N VAL A 22 -44.53 -4.15 1.45
CA VAL A 22 -44.01 -5.45 1.90
C VAL A 22 -45.12 -6.21 2.63
N THR A 23 -45.23 -7.50 2.33
CA THR A 23 -46.28 -8.39 2.87
C THR A 23 -45.69 -9.65 3.52
N GLY A 24 -44.37 -9.70 3.71
CA GLY A 24 -43.65 -10.83 4.28
C GLY A 24 -42.27 -10.44 4.87
N PRO A 25 -41.63 -11.32 5.65
CA PRO A 25 -40.59 -10.90 6.61
C PRO A 25 -39.14 -10.76 6.08
N VAL A 26 -38.85 -10.84 4.77
CA VAL A 26 -37.44 -10.92 4.28
C VAL A 26 -37.15 -10.23 2.92
N ASP A 27 -37.83 -9.13 2.57
CA ASP A 27 -37.58 -8.43 1.30
C ASP A 27 -36.30 -7.56 1.33
N ARG A 28 -35.66 -7.40 0.15
CA ARG A 28 -34.48 -6.55 -0.07
C ARG A 28 -34.74 -5.57 -1.21
N ILE A 29 -34.16 -4.38 -1.09
CA ILE A 29 -34.31 -3.23 -2.00
C ILE A 29 -32.97 -3.03 -2.73
N PRO A 30 -32.74 -3.67 -3.90
CA PRO A 30 -31.46 -3.56 -4.62
C PRO A 30 -31.43 -2.28 -5.47
N VAL A 31 -30.57 -1.33 -5.11
CA VAL A 31 -30.24 -0.14 -5.93
C VAL A 31 -29.03 -0.46 -6.82
N PRO A 32 -29.18 -0.54 -8.15
CA PRO A 32 -28.05 -0.76 -9.04
C PRO A 32 -27.05 0.41 -9.00
N VAL A 33 -25.75 0.12 -8.92
CA VAL A 33 -24.71 1.16 -9.08
C VAL A 33 -24.79 1.82 -10.47
N GLU A 34 -25.35 1.11 -11.45
CA GLU A 34 -25.66 1.55 -12.82
C GLU A 34 -26.65 2.73 -12.89
N VAL A 35 -27.46 2.95 -11.86
CA VAL A 35 -28.51 4.00 -11.84
C VAL A 35 -28.20 5.17 -10.92
N LEU A 36 -26.98 5.22 -10.35
CA LEU A 36 -26.49 6.39 -9.64
C LEU A 36 -25.77 7.29 -10.64
N GLU A 37 -26.40 8.40 -11.02
CA GLU A 37 -25.80 9.33 -11.99
C GLU A 37 -24.75 10.25 -11.34
N LYS A 38 -23.87 10.83 -12.16
CA LYS A 38 -22.98 11.96 -11.78
C LYS A 38 -23.80 13.25 -11.64
N GLY A 39 -24.80 13.22 -10.79
CA GLY A 39 -25.55 14.39 -10.43
C GLY A 39 -26.46 14.19 -9.24
N GLU A 40 -27.14 15.25 -8.90
CA GLU A 40 -28.29 15.25 -8.02
C GLU A 40 -29.32 14.12 -8.42
N ASN A 41 -29.39 13.03 -7.62
CA ASN A 41 -30.31 11.84 -7.62
C ASN A 41 -31.41 11.92 -6.50
N VAL A 42 -32.34 10.95 -6.34
CA VAL A 42 -33.48 11.07 -5.37
C VAL A 42 -33.88 9.70 -4.76
N VAL A 43 -33.64 9.32 -3.48
CA VAL A 43 -33.93 7.94 -2.92
C VAL A 43 -34.84 7.89 -1.66
N VAL A 44 -35.94 7.14 -1.61
CA VAL A 44 -37.19 7.76 -1.10
C VAL A 44 -37.94 6.85 -0.04
N LEU A 45 -38.17 7.24 1.27
CA LEU A 45 -39.00 6.47 2.30
C LEU A 45 -40.09 7.18 3.25
N THR A 46 -41.36 6.63 3.39
CA THR A 46 -42.73 7.06 4.01
C THR A 46 -43.99 6.14 3.61
N ASN A 47 -44.85 5.53 4.47
CA ASN A 47 -46.10 4.72 4.15
C ASN A 47 -47.20 4.87 5.24
N ASP A 48 -48.28 4.09 5.15
CA ASP A 48 -49.68 4.34 5.53
C ASP A 48 -50.08 4.19 7.01
N ALA A 49 -49.22 3.65 7.88
CA ALA A 49 -49.45 3.56 9.34
C ALA A 49 -50.71 2.76 9.75
N ASP A 50 -51.08 1.74 8.98
CA ASP A 50 -52.14 0.79 9.35
C ASP A 50 -51.65 -0.14 10.48
N ALA A 51 -52.31 -0.08 11.63
CA ALA A 51 -51.91 -0.81 12.83
C ALA A 51 -52.16 -2.33 12.75
N ASP A 52 -53.02 -2.76 11.82
CA ASP A 52 -53.43 -4.17 11.68
C ASP A 52 -52.78 -4.87 10.47
N ASP A 53 -52.03 -4.16 9.61
CA ASP A 53 -51.28 -4.75 8.48
C ASP A 53 -49.75 -4.82 8.69
N GLY A 54 -49.24 -4.10 9.70
CA GLY A 54 -47.95 -4.40 10.34
C GLY A 54 -46.70 -3.84 9.67
N TRP A 55 -46.80 -2.77 8.85
CA TRP A 55 -45.66 -2.19 8.15
C TRP A 55 -45.53 -0.65 8.25
N ALA A 56 -44.29 -0.14 8.05
CA ALA A 56 -43.96 1.29 8.13
C ALA A 56 -42.82 1.73 7.15
N ALA A 57 -43.18 2.13 5.92
CA ALA A 57 -42.72 3.33 5.18
C ALA A 57 -41.83 3.36 3.87
N ALA A 58 -42.34 3.92 2.72
CA ALA A 58 -41.62 4.26 1.44
C ALA A 58 -41.99 5.55 0.50
N ASN A 59 -41.54 6.85 0.69
CA ASN A 59 -40.99 7.92 -0.25
C ASN A 59 -40.41 9.34 0.34
N LEU A 60 -39.07 9.71 0.25
CA LEU A 60 -38.27 11.01 0.46
C LEU A 60 -36.70 11.11 0.01
N HIS A 61 -36.24 12.00 -0.94
CA HIS A 61 -34.92 12.44 -1.70
C HIS A 61 -33.38 12.22 -1.28
N ILE A 62 -32.38 12.07 -2.22
CA ILE A 62 -30.85 11.95 -2.04
C ILE A 62 -29.91 12.27 -3.28
N GLU A 63 -29.12 13.37 -3.29
CA GLU A 63 -28.40 13.92 -4.49
C GLU A 63 -26.82 13.69 -4.62
N ILE A 64 -26.19 13.44 -5.82
CA ILE A 64 -24.79 12.89 -6.02
C ILE A 64 -23.90 13.45 -7.20
N HIS A 65 -23.16 14.57 -7.10
CA HIS A 65 -22.22 15.02 -8.18
C HIS A 65 -20.74 14.54 -8.04
N GLY A 66 -20.28 13.50 -8.77
CA GLY A 66 -18.83 13.17 -8.85
C GLY A 66 -18.41 11.94 -9.70
N VAL A 67 -17.15 11.87 -10.12
CA VAL A 67 -16.55 10.62 -10.67
C VAL A 67 -15.92 9.87 -9.49
N LEU A 68 -16.39 8.65 -9.21
CA LEU A 68 -15.82 7.80 -8.17
C LEU A 68 -14.62 7.03 -8.72
N SER A 69 -13.47 7.70 -8.80
CA SER A 69 -12.21 7.14 -9.30
C SER A 69 -11.44 6.41 -8.19
N GLY A 70 -11.14 5.13 -8.41
CA GLY A 70 -10.29 4.29 -7.57
C GLY A 70 -10.82 2.86 -7.49
N PRO A 71 -9.98 1.81 -7.65
CA PRO A 71 -10.45 0.44 -7.52
C PRO A 71 -10.90 0.17 -6.07
N PRO A 72 -12.01 -0.58 -5.85
CA PRO A 72 -12.44 -0.92 -4.50
C PRO A 72 -11.41 -1.77 -3.76
N VAL A 73 -11.26 -1.56 -2.44
CA VAL A 73 -10.47 -2.42 -1.56
C VAL A 73 -10.93 -3.90 -1.58
N ALA A 74 -12.14 -4.18 -2.08
CA ALA A 74 -12.68 -5.52 -2.30
C ALA A 74 -12.24 -6.21 -3.62
N ALA A 75 -11.40 -5.58 -4.46
CA ALA A 75 -11.01 -6.13 -5.77
C ALA A 75 -9.73 -7.00 -5.75
N LEU A 76 -9.16 -7.29 -4.58
CA LEU A 76 -7.89 -8.04 -4.43
C LEU A 76 -8.06 -9.53 -4.06
N GLU A 77 -9.29 -10.05 -3.95
CA GLU A 77 -9.55 -11.42 -3.45
C GLU A 77 -9.78 -12.49 -4.54
N ALA A 78 -9.65 -12.17 -5.82
CA ALA A 78 -9.85 -13.12 -6.92
C ALA A 78 -8.50 -13.63 -7.47
N THR A 79 -8.05 -14.79 -6.99
CA THR A 79 -6.91 -15.51 -7.60
C THR A 79 -7.25 -15.89 -9.05
N PRO A 80 -6.40 -15.56 -10.04
CA PRO A 80 -6.54 -16.09 -11.40
C PRO A 80 -6.52 -17.64 -11.39
N PRO A 81 -7.24 -18.32 -12.29
CA PRO A 81 -7.11 -19.77 -12.42
C PRO A 81 -5.67 -20.11 -12.80
N ALA A 82 -5.02 -20.96 -11.99
CA ALA A 82 -3.64 -21.34 -12.21
C ALA A 82 -3.44 -21.93 -13.61
N GLN A 83 -2.52 -21.35 -14.38
CA GLN A 83 -2.04 -21.92 -15.64
C GLN A 83 -1.37 -23.28 -15.37
N PRO A 84 -1.40 -24.22 -16.33
CA PRO A 84 -0.73 -25.50 -16.16
C PRO A 84 0.78 -25.31 -16.06
N ARG A 85 1.34 -25.56 -14.86
CA ARG A 85 2.78 -25.46 -14.56
C ARG A 85 3.63 -26.15 -15.62
N LEU A 86 4.64 -25.46 -16.12
CA LEU A 86 5.52 -25.96 -17.18
C LEU A 86 6.48 -27.03 -16.62
N ASN A 87 6.16 -28.31 -16.85
CA ASN A 87 7.05 -29.43 -16.51
C ASN A 87 8.26 -29.45 -17.47
N LEU A 88 9.33 -28.77 -17.07
CA LEU A 88 10.58 -28.68 -17.83
C LEU A 88 11.54 -29.84 -17.48
N PRO A 89 11.89 -30.73 -18.42
CA PRO A 89 13.01 -31.65 -18.23
C PRO A 89 14.33 -30.87 -18.26
N ALA A 90 15.12 -30.97 -17.19
CA ALA A 90 16.30 -30.14 -17.00
C ALA A 90 17.47 -30.52 -17.93
N THR A 91 17.78 -29.66 -18.89
CA THR A 91 19.12 -29.49 -19.51
C THR A 91 19.24 -28.10 -20.17
N GLY A 92 19.72 -27.11 -19.43
CA GLY A 92 20.11 -25.78 -19.94
C GLY A 92 19.34 -24.60 -19.33
N THR A 93 20.00 -23.44 -19.24
CA THR A 93 19.39 -22.16 -18.84
C THR A 93 18.30 -21.80 -19.85
N ILE A 94 17.10 -21.47 -19.37
CA ILE A 94 15.98 -21.09 -20.25
C ILE A 94 15.81 -19.58 -20.17
N SER A 95 16.03 -18.89 -21.28
CA SER A 95 15.69 -17.47 -21.43
C SER A 95 14.55 -17.31 -22.42
N GLY A 96 13.69 -16.32 -22.18
CA GLY A 96 12.57 -16.01 -23.05
C GLY A 96 12.06 -14.59 -22.83
N SER A 97 10.95 -14.27 -23.49
CA SER A 97 10.20 -13.06 -23.21
C SER A 97 8.70 -13.32 -23.22
N VAL A 98 7.96 -12.53 -22.45
CA VAL A 98 6.49 -12.53 -22.41
C VAL A 98 6.00 -11.10 -22.60
N PHE A 99 4.80 -10.91 -23.15
CA PHE A 99 4.09 -9.64 -23.08
C PHE A 99 3.10 -9.71 -21.93
N LEU A 100 3.23 -8.81 -20.97
CA LEU A 100 2.25 -8.60 -19.91
C LEU A 100 1.36 -7.42 -20.30
N THR A 101 0.17 -7.30 -19.71
CA THR A 101 -0.68 -6.12 -19.85
C THR A 101 -0.54 -5.27 -18.59
N SER A 102 -0.27 -3.98 -18.74
CA SER A 102 -0.04 -3.09 -17.60
C SER A 102 -1.33 -2.89 -16.80
N THR A 103 -1.36 -3.33 -15.54
CA THR A 103 -2.54 -3.26 -14.68
C THR A 103 -2.92 -1.82 -14.35
N TYR A 104 -1.94 -0.93 -14.27
CA TYR A 104 -2.11 0.51 -14.06
C TYR A 104 -2.90 1.20 -15.17
N GLU A 105 -2.62 0.85 -16.42
CA GLU A 105 -3.30 1.40 -17.60
C GLU A 105 -4.66 0.74 -17.82
N LEU A 106 -4.76 -0.57 -17.54
CA LEU A 106 -6.03 -1.29 -17.58
C LEU A 106 -7.05 -0.70 -16.59
N ALA A 107 -6.61 -0.30 -15.39
CA ALA A 107 -7.43 0.41 -14.41
C ALA A 107 -7.91 1.80 -14.89
N ARG A 108 -7.30 2.36 -15.94
CA ARG A 108 -7.66 3.62 -16.60
C ARG A 108 -8.46 3.43 -17.90
N GLY A 109 -8.72 2.18 -18.29
CA GLY A 109 -9.44 1.83 -19.52
C GLY A 109 -8.56 1.72 -20.76
N GLU A 110 -7.24 1.70 -20.60
CA GLU A 110 -6.27 1.57 -21.68
C GLU A 110 -5.63 0.18 -21.69
N VAL A 111 -5.16 -0.29 -22.85
CA VAL A 111 -4.47 -1.59 -22.98
C VAL A 111 -3.07 -1.34 -23.53
N ILE A 112 -2.09 -1.35 -22.63
CA ILE A 112 -0.67 -1.23 -22.89
C ILE A 112 -0.02 -2.58 -22.57
N SER A 113 1.00 -2.98 -23.35
CA SER A 113 1.66 -4.27 -23.18
C SER A 113 3.17 -4.13 -23.09
N GLN A 114 3.70 -4.29 -21.88
CA GLN A 114 5.13 -4.30 -21.59
C GLN A 114 5.76 -5.65 -21.97
N GLN A 115 6.91 -5.61 -22.65
CA GLN A 115 7.70 -6.80 -22.89
C GLN A 115 8.58 -7.10 -21.67
N VAL A 116 8.60 -8.35 -21.21
CA VAL A 116 9.41 -8.79 -20.07
C VAL A 116 10.35 -9.87 -20.53
N TRP A 117 11.64 -9.64 -20.35
CA TRP A 117 12.71 -10.61 -20.62
C TRP A 117 13.03 -11.36 -19.34
N TYR A 118 13.06 -12.70 -19.38
CA TYR A 118 13.31 -13.50 -18.19
C TYR A 118 14.34 -14.60 -18.44
N GLN A 119 14.92 -15.07 -17.34
CA GLN A 119 15.81 -16.22 -17.27
C GLN A 119 15.43 -17.12 -16.09
N ILE A 120 15.35 -18.41 -16.38
CA ILE A 120 15.24 -19.52 -15.43
C ILE A 120 16.65 -20.16 -15.34
N PRO A 121 17.25 -20.24 -14.14
CA PRO A 121 18.60 -20.76 -13.97
C PRO A 121 18.63 -22.29 -14.11
N MET A 122 19.76 -22.88 -14.54
CA MET A 122 19.91 -24.33 -14.74
C MET A 122 19.56 -25.19 -13.53
N SER A 123 19.74 -24.66 -12.32
CA SER A 123 19.50 -25.34 -11.05
C SER A 123 18.02 -25.31 -10.60
N TYR A 124 17.16 -24.52 -11.25
CA TYR A 124 15.76 -24.42 -10.87
C TYR A 124 14.95 -25.66 -11.29
N THR A 125 14.26 -26.24 -10.31
CA THR A 125 13.46 -27.47 -10.46
C THR A 125 11.98 -27.28 -10.14
N GLY A 126 11.56 -26.07 -9.76
CA GLY A 126 10.20 -25.81 -9.24
C GLY A 126 9.81 -26.59 -7.99
N SER A 127 10.77 -27.20 -7.30
CA SER A 127 10.55 -27.99 -6.07
C SER A 127 10.90 -27.24 -4.78
N VAL A 128 11.57 -26.09 -4.91
CA VAL A 128 11.97 -25.20 -3.81
C VAL A 128 11.84 -23.75 -4.27
N SER A 129 11.47 -22.85 -3.34
CA SER A 129 11.39 -21.42 -3.62
C SER A 129 12.79 -20.81 -3.72
N VAL A 130 13.04 -20.05 -4.79
CA VAL A 130 14.34 -19.41 -5.07
C VAL A 130 14.21 -17.89 -5.15
N PRO A 131 15.29 -17.11 -4.95
CA PRO A 131 15.25 -15.67 -5.10
C PRO A 131 14.85 -15.22 -6.51
N LEU A 132 14.29 -14.02 -6.58
CA LEU A 132 13.98 -13.31 -7.81
C LEU A 132 14.70 -11.97 -7.81
N ILE A 133 15.45 -11.66 -8.87
CA ILE A 133 16.01 -10.32 -9.10
C ILE A 133 15.32 -9.69 -10.31
N ILE A 134 14.83 -8.45 -10.13
CA ILE A 134 14.32 -7.63 -11.23
C ILE A 134 15.41 -6.67 -11.71
N GLY A 135 15.86 -6.85 -12.95
CA GLY A 135 16.84 -5.99 -13.61
C GLY A 135 16.19 -4.84 -14.35
N ILE A 136 16.52 -3.60 -13.98
CA ILE A 136 15.94 -2.38 -14.55
C ILE A 136 16.95 -1.70 -15.48
N HIS A 137 16.52 -1.43 -16.72
CA HIS A 137 17.36 -0.85 -17.76
C HIS A 137 17.52 0.68 -17.65
N GLY A 138 18.62 1.17 -18.25
CA GLY A 138 18.86 2.60 -18.44
C GLY A 138 18.00 3.21 -19.54
N MET A 139 18.13 4.53 -19.73
CA MET A 139 17.33 5.30 -20.68
C MET A 139 17.76 5.07 -22.15
N GLY A 140 16.85 5.31 -23.09
CA GLY A 140 17.15 5.42 -24.53
C GLY A 140 17.48 4.09 -25.19
N THR A 141 18.76 3.71 -25.26
CA THR A 141 19.22 2.45 -25.89
C THR A 141 19.33 1.28 -24.91
N GLY A 142 19.04 1.51 -23.62
CA GLY A 142 18.85 0.43 -22.66
C GLY A 142 17.61 -0.40 -22.99
N SER A 143 17.65 -1.69 -22.66
CA SER A 143 16.52 -2.60 -22.76
C SER A 143 16.54 -3.63 -21.63
N GLY A 144 15.39 -4.17 -21.28
CA GLY A 144 15.25 -5.31 -20.38
C GLY A 144 16.08 -6.50 -20.86
N GLN A 145 16.14 -6.74 -22.18
CA GLN A 145 16.99 -7.78 -22.75
C GLN A 145 18.46 -7.60 -22.33
N GLY A 146 19.02 -6.40 -22.53
CA GLY A 146 20.42 -6.10 -22.24
C GLY A 146 20.76 -6.09 -20.75
N THR A 147 19.81 -5.69 -19.89
CA THR A 147 19.98 -5.78 -18.43
C THR A 147 19.90 -7.23 -17.96
N ARG A 148 18.99 -8.04 -18.53
CA ARG A 148 18.90 -9.48 -18.27
C ARG A 148 20.18 -10.19 -18.73
N ASP A 149 20.70 -9.90 -19.92
CA ASP A 149 21.97 -10.47 -20.41
C ASP A 149 23.16 -10.07 -19.52
N PHE A 150 23.17 -8.85 -18.96
CA PHE A 150 24.20 -8.39 -18.04
C PHE A 150 24.19 -9.13 -16.69
N LEU A 151 23.01 -9.43 -16.14
CA LEU A 151 22.85 -10.13 -14.85
C LEU A 151 22.79 -11.67 -14.99
N ALA A 152 22.68 -12.18 -16.21
CA ALA A 152 22.38 -13.57 -16.54
C ALA A 152 23.32 -14.61 -15.92
N ALA A 153 24.64 -14.42 -16.05
CA ALA A 153 25.62 -15.42 -15.63
C ALA A 153 25.60 -15.62 -14.11
N GLU A 154 25.59 -14.52 -13.36
CA GLU A 154 25.55 -14.52 -11.89
C GLU A 154 24.23 -15.08 -11.35
N ALA A 155 23.11 -14.75 -12.00
CA ALA A 155 21.80 -15.31 -11.65
C ALA A 155 21.74 -16.84 -11.87
N ASP A 156 22.34 -17.36 -12.95
CA ASP A 156 22.42 -18.80 -13.19
C ASP A 156 23.32 -19.50 -12.16
N GLU A 157 24.51 -18.94 -11.88
CA GLU A 157 25.46 -19.49 -10.91
C GLU A 157 24.87 -19.58 -9.49
N ARG A 158 24.09 -18.59 -9.06
CA ARG A 158 23.42 -18.59 -7.74
C ARG A 158 22.07 -19.30 -7.71
N GLY A 159 21.55 -19.71 -8.87
CA GLY A 159 20.22 -20.34 -8.96
C GLY A 159 19.05 -19.38 -8.70
N TRP A 160 19.18 -18.11 -9.09
CA TRP A 160 18.16 -17.08 -8.94
C TRP A 160 17.33 -16.95 -10.23
N LEU A 161 16.03 -16.73 -10.07
CA LEU A 161 15.17 -16.26 -11.16
C LEU A 161 15.52 -14.80 -11.48
N LEU A 162 15.50 -14.45 -12.75
CA LEU A 162 15.80 -13.10 -13.23
C LEU A 162 14.73 -12.65 -14.23
N ALA A 163 14.21 -11.44 -14.05
CA ALA A 163 13.30 -10.80 -15.00
C ALA A 163 13.69 -9.33 -15.22
N ALA A 164 13.40 -8.78 -16.39
CA ALA A 164 13.73 -7.41 -16.76
C ALA A 164 12.66 -6.86 -17.73
N PRO A 165 11.74 -6.00 -17.26
CA PRO A 165 10.73 -5.38 -18.10
C PRO A 165 11.32 -4.25 -18.95
N ASP A 166 10.89 -4.17 -20.22
CA ASP A 166 10.94 -2.96 -21.05
C ASP A 166 9.80 -2.03 -20.60
N MET A 167 10.06 -1.21 -19.59
CA MET A 167 9.03 -0.40 -18.92
C MET A 167 8.46 0.69 -19.83
N HIS A 168 7.16 0.95 -19.75
CA HIS A 168 6.53 2.01 -20.54
C HIS A 168 6.61 3.40 -19.88
N GLY A 169 6.82 4.43 -20.71
CA GLY A 169 6.64 5.83 -20.31
C GLY A 169 5.19 6.28 -20.48
N SER A 170 4.85 7.43 -19.89
CA SER A 170 3.54 8.07 -20.04
C SER A 170 3.28 8.62 -21.44
N TYR A 171 4.33 9.07 -22.13
CA TYR A 171 4.30 9.56 -23.50
C TYR A 171 4.90 8.49 -24.43
N TYR A 172 6.11 8.02 -24.13
CA TYR A 172 6.84 7.02 -24.91
C TYR A 172 6.39 5.59 -24.59
N ARG A 173 5.11 5.33 -24.82
CA ARG A 173 4.39 4.07 -24.57
C ARG A 173 4.90 2.93 -25.45
N ASN A 174 5.03 1.72 -24.89
CA ASN A 174 5.53 0.51 -25.55
C ASN A 174 6.93 0.64 -26.21
N THR A 175 7.74 1.65 -25.83
CA THR A 175 9.10 1.82 -26.38
C THR A 175 10.17 1.09 -25.57
N GLY A 176 9.99 0.96 -24.25
CA GLY A 176 11.03 0.49 -23.34
C GLY A 176 12.16 1.51 -23.10
N GLN A 177 12.01 2.80 -23.44
CA GLN A 177 13.14 3.73 -23.52
C GLN A 177 13.17 4.83 -22.43
N TYR A 178 12.02 5.43 -22.09
CA TYR A 178 11.97 6.71 -21.36
C TYR A 178 11.03 6.69 -20.15
N ALA A 179 11.02 5.56 -19.41
CA ALA A 179 10.12 5.35 -18.28
C ALA A 179 10.28 6.36 -17.11
N LEU A 180 11.51 6.83 -16.84
CA LEU A 180 11.82 7.85 -15.83
C LEU A 180 11.13 7.64 -14.46
N ALA A 181 11.02 6.40 -13.99
CA ALA A 181 10.30 6.01 -12.77
C ALA A 181 8.83 6.49 -12.68
N TRP A 182 8.14 6.68 -13.81
CA TRP A 182 6.71 6.98 -13.85
C TRP A 182 5.87 5.92 -13.10
N PRO A 183 4.76 6.26 -12.41
CA PRO A 183 3.91 5.25 -11.78
C PRO A 183 3.52 4.08 -12.68
N GLY A 184 3.18 4.27 -13.97
CA GLY A 184 2.92 3.14 -14.87
C GLY A 184 4.10 2.15 -14.99
N ALA A 185 5.32 2.67 -15.15
CA ALA A 185 6.55 1.87 -15.14
C ALA A 185 6.83 1.16 -13.79
N GLN A 186 6.45 1.79 -12.67
CA GLN A 186 6.55 1.15 -11.36
C GLN A 186 5.59 -0.04 -11.25
N HIS A 187 4.38 0.08 -11.80
CA HIS A 187 3.40 -1.02 -11.84
C HIS A 187 3.82 -2.12 -12.82
N ASP A 188 4.47 -1.82 -13.96
CA ASP A 188 5.03 -2.86 -14.84
C ASP A 188 6.02 -3.80 -14.13
N ILE A 189 6.81 -3.24 -13.21
CA ILE A 189 7.74 -4.00 -12.36
C ILE A 189 6.96 -4.90 -11.38
N ILE A 190 5.87 -4.41 -10.82
CA ILE A 190 5.00 -5.18 -9.93
C ILE A 190 4.25 -6.28 -10.70
N ASP A 191 3.72 -5.99 -11.89
CA ASP A 191 3.12 -6.98 -12.79
C ASP A 191 4.14 -8.08 -13.16
N THR A 192 5.40 -7.69 -13.37
CA THR A 192 6.51 -8.62 -13.60
C THR A 192 6.75 -9.52 -12.39
N VAL A 193 6.75 -8.97 -11.16
CA VAL A 193 6.87 -9.75 -9.92
C VAL A 193 5.69 -10.73 -9.77
N VAL A 194 4.45 -10.27 -10.00
CA VAL A 194 3.24 -11.12 -9.95
C VAL A 194 3.35 -12.27 -10.94
N TYR A 195 3.73 -11.99 -12.19
CA TYR A 195 3.89 -13.01 -13.24
C TYR A 195 4.97 -14.04 -12.87
N MET A 196 6.15 -13.59 -12.43
CA MET A 196 7.21 -14.51 -12.04
C MET A 196 6.80 -15.37 -10.84
N ALA A 197 6.03 -14.83 -9.89
CA ALA A 197 5.51 -15.58 -8.75
C ALA A 197 4.29 -16.48 -9.07
N SER A 198 3.58 -16.26 -10.19
CA SER A 198 2.50 -17.15 -10.65
C SER A 198 3.03 -18.36 -11.42
N GLU A 199 4.08 -18.17 -12.22
CA GLU A 199 4.67 -19.22 -13.06
C GLU A 199 5.77 -20.03 -12.34
N TYR A 200 6.45 -19.43 -11.36
CA TYR A 200 7.62 -20.02 -10.69
C TYR A 200 7.54 -19.95 -9.16
N GLU A 201 8.20 -20.89 -8.48
CA GLU A 201 8.39 -20.88 -7.04
C GLU A 201 9.39 -19.79 -6.64
N VAL A 202 8.91 -18.54 -6.56
CA VAL A 202 9.65 -17.38 -6.06
C VAL A 202 9.63 -17.38 -4.53
N ASP A 203 10.76 -17.08 -3.90
CA ASP A 203 10.84 -16.81 -2.47
C ASP A 203 10.35 -15.37 -2.16
N PRO A 204 9.19 -15.19 -1.51
CA PRO A 204 8.60 -13.87 -1.24
C PRO A 204 9.35 -13.04 -0.19
N SER A 205 10.40 -13.61 0.41
CA SER A 205 11.35 -12.91 1.28
C SER A 205 12.64 -12.50 0.57
N ARG A 206 12.91 -12.98 -0.65
CA ARG A 206 14.14 -12.71 -1.42
C ARG A 206 13.82 -12.25 -2.84
N ILE A 207 13.02 -11.19 -2.94
CA ILE A 207 12.79 -10.43 -4.17
C ILE A 207 13.69 -9.18 -4.13
N TYR A 208 14.49 -8.97 -5.15
CA TYR A 208 15.46 -7.88 -5.24
C TYR A 208 15.25 -7.03 -6.48
N VAL A 209 15.73 -5.79 -6.49
CA VAL A 209 15.70 -4.91 -7.67
C VAL A 209 17.08 -4.29 -7.89
N ALA A 210 17.52 -4.21 -9.15
CA ALA A 210 18.84 -3.72 -9.49
C ALA A 210 18.83 -2.96 -10.82
N GLY A 211 19.60 -1.87 -10.95
CA GLY A 211 19.64 -1.11 -12.21
C GLY A 211 20.63 0.04 -12.26
N GLY A 212 20.89 0.51 -13.48
CA GLY A 212 21.83 1.62 -13.75
C GLY A 212 21.19 2.84 -14.40
N SER A 213 21.68 4.05 -14.15
CA SER A 213 21.14 5.29 -14.73
C SER A 213 19.67 5.50 -14.34
N MET A 214 18.77 5.77 -15.29
CA MET A 214 17.30 5.70 -15.11
C MET A 214 16.83 4.39 -14.46
N GLY A 215 17.51 3.28 -14.70
CA GLY A 215 17.22 2.01 -14.02
C GLY A 215 17.64 2.00 -12.56
N GLY A 216 18.71 2.73 -12.22
CA GLY A 216 19.15 2.93 -10.83
C GLY A 216 18.24 3.88 -10.06
N GLN A 217 17.75 4.94 -10.71
CA GLN A 217 16.67 5.80 -10.23
C GLN A 217 15.44 4.95 -9.91
N THR A 218 14.98 4.16 -10.88
CA THR A 218 13.75 3.38 -10.77
C THR A 218 13.89 2.28 -9.72
N ALA A 219 15.03 1.57 -9.66
CA ALA A 219 15.31 0.61 -8.58
C ALA A 219 15.24 1.27 -7.18
N ALA A 220 15.83 2.46 -7.01
CA ALA A 220 15.73 3.21 -5.76
C ALA A 220 14.28 3.68 -5.48
N MET A 221 13.53 4.09 -6.51
CA MET A 221 12.11 4.44 -6.38
C MET A 221 11.26 3.24 -5.94
N MET A 222 11.49 2.05 -6.48
CA MET A 222 10.75 0.85 -6.09
C MET A 222 10.92 0.52 -4.61
N THR A 223 12.09 0.77 -4.02
CA THR A 223 12.27 0.60 -2.56
C THR A 223 11.46 1.58 -1.71
N ALA A 224 11.17 2.77 -2.23
CA ALA A 224 10.37 3.79 -1.56
C ALA A 224 8.87 3.61 -1.80
N LYS A 225 8.49 3.10 -2.97
CA LYS A 225 7.08 2.96 -3.38
C LYS A 225 6.50 1.60 -3.03
N TYR A 226 7.36 0.57 -2.88
CA TYR A 226 7.01 -0.81 -2.55
C TYR A 226 8.02 -1.42 -1.53
N PRO A 227 8.22 -0.78 -0.36
CA PRO A 227 9.16 -1.25 0.67
C PRO A 227 8.76 -2.62 1.26
N ASP A 228 7.52 -3.06 1.02
CA ASP A 228 6.98 -4.34 1.42
C ASP A 228 7.04 -5.41 0.30
N VAL A 229 7.71 -5.15 -0.82
CA VAL A 229 7.96 -6.13 -1.89
C VAL A 229 9.45 -6.53 -1.93
N PHE A 230 10.36 -5.56 -1.90
CA PHE A 230 11.78 -5.79 -2.14
C PHE A 230 12.60 -5.94 -0.86
N ALA A 231 13.42 -6.99 -0.78
CA ALA A 231 14.31 -7.27 0.33
C ALA A 231 15.59 -6.42 0.33
N ALA A 232 16.08 -6.02 -0.86
CA ALA A 232 17.21 -5.09 -1.03
C ALA A 232 17.29 -4.47 -2.45
N ALA A 233 17.88 -3.27 -2.45
CA ALA A 233 18.30 -2.34 -3.50
C ALA A 233 19.75 -2.45 -4.05
N ALA A 234 19.99 -2.57 -5.36
CA ALA A 234 21.32 -2.31 -5.95
C ALA A 234 21.26 -1.33 -7.14
N SER A 235 21.61 -0.06 -6.91
CA SER A 235 21.61 0.97 -7.97
C SER A 235 23.05 1.33 -8.40
N TRP A 236 23.26 1.71 -9.65
CA TRP A 236 24.52 2.35 -10.06
C TRP A 236 24.29 3.59 -10.92
N LYS A 237 25.11 4.62 -10.73
CA LYS A 237 24.98 5.97 -11.33
C LYS A 237 23.52 6.47 -11.46
N PRO A 238 22.69 6.38 -10.40
CA PRO A 238 21.28 6.77 -10.46
C PRO A 238 21.13 8.29 -10.52
N LEU A 239 20.22 8.78 -11.38
CA LEU A 239 19.70 10.15 -11.29
C LEU A 239 18.57 10.15 -10.25
N THR A 240 18.73 10.85 -9.13
CA THR A 240 17.86 10.67 -7.95
C THR A 240 16.89 11.81 -7.71
N ASP A 241 17.15 12.96 -8.35
CA ASP A 241 16.21 14.07 -8.47
C ASP A 241 16.09 14.47 -9.95
N LEU A 242 14.89 14.35 -10.50
CA LEU A 242 14.60 14.65 -11.89
C LEU A 242 14.59 16.17 -12.16
N THR A 243 14.39 17.00 -11.13
CA THR A 243 14.43 18.46 -11.24
C THR A 243 15.85 18.95 -11.41
N ASP A 244 16.75 18.49 -10.53
CA ASP A 244 18.17 18.85 -10.58
C ASP A 244 18.79 18.34 -11.89
N TRP A 245 18.56 17.07 -12.23
CA TRP A 245 19.06 16.48 -13.47
C TRP A 245 18.56 17.22 -14.72
N TYR A 246 17.30 17.66 -14.75
CA TYR A 246 16.76 18.45 -15.85
C TYR A 246 17.53 19.78 -16.05
N TYR A 247 17.91 20.48 -14.98
CA TYR A 247 18.67 21.72 -15.09
C TYR A 247 20.15 21.48 -15.41
N GLU A 248 20.74 20.42 -14.87
CA GLU A 248 22.11 19.98 -15.18
C GLU A 248 22.27 19.60 -16.66
N LEU A 249 21.33 18.83 -17.21
CA LEU A 249 21.27 18.55 -18.65
C LEU A 249 21.26 19.84 -19.48
N GLY A 250 20.51 20.86 -19.06
CA GLY A 250 20.52 22.17 -19.70
C GLY A 250 21.88 22.87 -19.63
N ALA A 251 22.57 22.80 -18.49
CA ALA A 251 23.93 23.32 -18.32
C ALA A 251 24.97 22.57 -19.17
N LEU A 252 24.74 21.28 -19.45
CA LEU A 252 25.55 20.45 -20.36
C LEU A 252 25.21 20.65 -21.85
N GLY A 253 24.31 21.58 -22.19
CA GLY A 253 23.91 21.84 -23.57
C GLY A 253 22.85 20.87 -24.12
N ASN A 254 22.08 20.23 -23.23
CA ASN A 254 20.98 19.31 -23.52
C ASN A 254 21.37 18.13 -24.45
N PRO A 255 22.25 17.22 -23.99
CA PRO A 255 22.70 16.10 -24.79
C PRO A 255 21.53 15.18 -25.17
N TRP A 256 21.48 14.76 -26.44
CA TRP A 256 20.43 13.94 -27.05
C TRP A 256 18.98 14.46 -26.92
N ASP A 257 18.82 15.75 -26.63
CA ASP A 257 17.52 16.38 -26.31
C ASP A 257 16.82 15.75 -25.08
N ASN A 258 17.59 15.32 -24.09
CA ASN A 258 17.08 14.76 -22.85
C ASN A 258 16.09 15.69 -22.13
N GLN A 259 16.25 17.03 -22.18
CA GLN A 259 15.27 17.96 -21.60
C GLN A 259 13.92 17.89 -22.33
N GLY A 260 13.90 17.83 -23.67
CA GLY A 260 12.68 17.66 -24.45
C GLY A 260 12.00 16.32 -24.17
N ILE A 261 12.78 15.22 -24.11
CA ILE A 261 12.29 13.88 -23.74
C ILE A 261 11.68 13.87 -22.33
N ILE A 262 12.30 14.54 -21.36
CA ILE A 262 11.74 14.68 -20.01
C ILE A 262 10.44 15.48 -20.06
N GLU A 263 10.40 16.63 -20.77
CA GLU A 263 9.19 17.47 -20.88
C GLU A 263 8.02 16.75 -21.55
N ASP A 264 8.25 15.92 -22.56
CA ASP A 264 7.22 15.05 -23.16
C ASP A 264 6.65 14.07 -22.12
N GLU A 265 7.52 13.41 -21.37
CA GLU A 265 7.14 12.47 -20.32
C GLU A 265 6.44 13.13 -19.11
N THR A 266 6.89 14.31 -18.68
CA THR A 266 6.30 15.00 -17.51
C THR A 266 5.10 15.88 -17.87
N GLY A 267 4.90 16.17 -19.16
CA GLY A 267 3.92 17.11 -19.68
C GLY A 267 4.32 18.59 -19.48
N GLY A 268 5.62 18.89 -19.43
CA GLY A 268 6.19 20.22 -19.23
C GLY A 268 7.32 20.29 -18.19
N THR A 269 7.94 21.46 -18.04
CA THR A 269 9.13 21.72 -17.21
C THR A 269 8.92 21.54 -15.68
N PRO A 270 9.98 21.51 -14.85
CA PRO A 270 9.82 21.44 -13.38
C PRO A 270 9.01 22.61 -12.79
N VAL A 271 8.96 23.75 -13.48
CA VAL A 271 8.18 24.92 -13.06
C VAL A 271 6.69 24.74 -13.31
N THR A 272 6.30 24.08 -14.42
CA THR A 272 4.89 23.89 -14.79
C THR A 272 4.29 22.58 -14.31
N ARG A 273 5.12 21.56 -14.04
CA ARG A 273 4.71 20.21 -13.61
C ARG A 273 5.45 19.72 -12.34
N PRO A 274 5.69 20.55 -11.30
CA PRO A 274 6.60 20.22 -10.19
C PRO A 274 6.29 18.88 -9.48
N PHE A 275 5.01 18.52 -9.34
CA PHE A 275 4.61 17.27 -8.71
C PHE A 275 5.04 16.02 -9.51
N GLU A 276 5.06 16.10 -10.85
CA GLU A 276 5.46 14.97 -11.71
C GLU A 276 6.95 14.68 -11.56
N TYR A 277 7.78 15.73 -11.46
CA TYR A 277 9.20 15.61 -11.17
C TYR A 277 9.45 15.05 -9.77
N GLN A 278 8.74 15.57 -8.75
CA GLN A 278 8.85 15.08 -7.38
C GLN A 278 8.50 13.58 -7.27
N ARG A 279 7.40 13.13 -7.90
CA ARG A 279 6.94 11.75 -7.73
C ARG A 279 7.76 10.71 -8.49
N ARG A 280 8.52 11.14 -9.51
CA ARG A 280 9.53 10.35 -10.24
C ARG A 280 10.92 10.38 -9.57
N SER A 281 11.12 11.19 -8.54
CA SER A 281 12.42 11.37 -7.87
C SER A 281 12.48 10.59 -6.54
N PRO A 282 13.39 9.62 -6.37
CA PRO A 282 13.63 8.99 -5.06
C PRO A 282 13.91 10.00 -3.94
N MET A 283 14.51 11.15 -4.27
CA MET A 283 14.71 12.29 -3.36
C MET A 283 13.41 12.91 -2.81
N GLY A 284 12.26 12.69 -3.45
CA GLY A 284 10.96 13.13 -2.96
C GLY A 284 10.37 12.27 -1.84
N VAL A 285 10.85 11.03 -1.67
CA VAL A 285 10.31 10.01 -0.74
C VAL A 285 11.39 9.19 0.03
N PRO A 286 12.55 9.74 0.43
CA PRO A 286 13.67 8.97 1.00
C PRO A 286 13.32 8.26 2.32
N GLN A 287 12.39 8.80 3.10
CA GLN A 287 11.90 8.21 4.35
C GLN A 287 11.26 6.82 4.16
N ASN A 288 10.62 6.57 3.02
CA ASN A 288 9.96 5.30 2.76
C ASN A 288 10.99 4.16 2.59
N SER A 289 12.14 4.45 1.98
CA SER A 289 13.25 3.50 1.78
C SER A 289 13.97 3.09 3.08
N ARG A 290 13.63 3.68 4.23
CA ARG A 290 14.31 3.45 5.52
C ARG A 290 14.39 1.97 5.92
N LEU A 291 13.42 1.15 5.53
CA LEU A 291 13.37 -0.27 5.88
C LEU A 291 14.04 -1.18 4.84
N THR A 292 14.46 -0.64 3.70
CA THR A 292 14.98 -1.40 2.56
C THR A 292 16.48 -1.13 2.39
N PRO A 293 17.35 -2.13 2.63
CA PRO A 293 18.79 -2.02 2.37
C PRO A 293 19.09 -1.58 0.93
N ILE A 294 19.90 -0.55 0.74
CA ILE A 294 20.34 -0.08 -0.58
C ILE A 294 21.86 0.06 -0.61
N LYS A 295 22.47 -0.47 -1.69
CA LYS A 295 23.86 -0.18 -2.06
C LYS A 295 23.91 0.49 -3.42
N MET A 296 24.75 1.51 -3.50
CA MET A 296 24.97 2.30 -4.70
C MET A 296 26.44 2.26 -5.12
N TRP A 297 26.67 2.31 -6.43
CA TRP A 297 27.99 2.57 -7.01
C TRP A 297 27.90 3.79 -7.92
N HIS A 298 28.81 4.74 -7.79
CA HIS A 298 28.83 5.92 -8.65
C HIS A 298 30.27 6.35 -8.92
N ASP A 299 30.56 6.65 -10.18
CA ASP A 299 31.79 7.27 -10.60
C ASP A 299 31.90 8.72 -10.12
N VAL A 300 33.08 9.14 -9.63
CA VAL A 300 33.33 10.55 -9.26
C VAL A 300 33.42 11.47 -10.46
N ASP A 301 33.73 10.92 -11.64
CA ASP A 301 33.90 11.66 -12.90
C ASP A 301 32.62 11.66 -13.78
N ASP A 302 31.50 11.08 -13.34
CA ASP A 302 30.24 11.07 -14.12
C ASP A 302 29.75 12.51 -14.34
N ILE A 303 29.71 12.93 -15.61
CA ILE A 303 29.31 14.26 -16.04
C ILE A 303 27.83 14.27 -16.47
N LEU A 304 27.28 13.16 -16.96
CA LEU A 304 25.89 13.11 -17.42
C LEU A 304 24.89 13.00 -16.28
N VAL A 305 25.24 12.25 -15.24
CA VAL A 305 24.47 12.11 -14.00
C VAL A 305 25.45 12.39 -12.86
N PRO A 306 25.60 13.64 -12.41
CA PRO A 306 26.60 14.00 -11.40
C PRO A 306 26.48 13.18 -10.11
N ILE A 307 27.63 12.80 -9.54
CA ILE A 307 27.73 11.94 -8.35
C ILE A 307 26.92 12.43 -7.12
N HIS A 308 26.63 13.72 -7.02
CA HIS A 308 25.86 14.22 -5.88
C HIS A 308 24.47 13.58 -5.80
N HIS A 309 23.81 13.22 -6.91
CA HIS A 309 22.57 12.42 -6.87
C HIS A 309 22.65 11.21 -5.92
N SER A 310 23.76 10.46 -5.95
CA SER A 310 23.95 9.32 -5.04
C SER A 310 24.36 9.73 -3.63
N ARG A 311 25.16 10.79 -3.48
CA ARG A 311 25.55 11.31 -2.16
C ARG A 311 24.33 11.85 -1.41
N ASP A 312 23.49 12.62 -2.09
CA ASP A 312 22.32 13.30 -1.57
C ASP A 312 21.23 12.30 -1.20
N LEU A 313 20.94 11.29 -2.05
CA LEU A 313 19.99 10.23 -1.71
C LEU A 313 20.47 9.38 -0.53
N LYS A 314 21.75 8.96 -0.53
CA LYS A 314 22.36 8.22 0.57
C LYS A 314 22.26 9.00 1.89
N ASN A 315 22.60 10.29 1.87
CA ASN A 315 22.53 11.15 3.06
C ASN A 315 21.07 11.34 3.51
N SER A 316 20.15 11.56 2.58
CA SER A 316 18.72 11.81 2.86
C SER A 316 18.05 10.59 3.48
N ILE A 317 18.28 9.38 2.96
CA ILE A 317 17.78 8.13 3.57
C ILE A 317 18.45 7.90 4.93
N ASN A 318 19.78 8.09 5.04
CA ASN A 318 20.50 7.84 6.29
C ASN A 318 20.10 8.80 7.43
N ASN A 319 19.64 10.02 7.12
CA ASN A 319 19.10 10.95 8.12
C ASN A 319 17.82 10.41 8.81
N TRP A 320 17.10 9.46 8.19
CA TRP A 320 15.98 8.75 8.81
C TRP A 320 16.38 7.58 9.71
N ASN A 321 17.68 7.40 9.98
CA ASN A 321 18.23 6.34 10.83
C ASN A 321 17.70 4.93 10.44
N PRO A 322 17.97 4.47 9.20
CA PRO A 322 17.61 3.13 8.75
C PRO A 322 18.38 2.07 9.55
N PRO A 323 17.80 0.88 9.83
CA PRO A 323 18.52 -0.21 10.50
C PRO A 323 19.75 -0.69 9.73
N THR A 324 19.71 -0.60 8.39
CA THR A 324 20.85 -0.81 7.50
C THR A 324 21.13 0.49 6.75
N PRO A 325 22.20 1.24 7.08
CA PRO A 325 22.56 2.45 6.36
C PRO A 325 22.83 2.20 4.87
N VAL A 326 22.43 3.16 4.03
CA VAL A 326 22.71 3.16 2.60
C VAL A 326 24.21 3.29 2.37
N ILE A 327 24.75 2.34 1.60
CA ILE A 327 26.16 2.28 1.23
C ILE A 327 26.33 2.92 -0.15
N LEU A 328 27.29 3.84 -0.29
CA LEU A 328 27.74 4.34 -1.58
C LEU A 328 29.22 3.97 -1.76
N ILE A 329 29.51 3.28 -2.85
CA ILE A 329 30.87 3.04 -3.35
C ILE A 329 31.16 4.09 -4.42
N GLU A 330 32.06 5.02 -4.13
CA GLU A 330 32.54 6.00 -5.09
C GLU A 330 33.72 5.38 -5.87
N ILE A 331 33.62 5.33 -7.20
CA ILE A 331 34.67 4.82 -8.09
C ILE A 331 35.63 5.97 -8.36
N ALA A 332 36.93 5.80 -8.09
CA ALA A 332 37.87 6.90 -8.21
C ALA A 332 38.18 7.24 -9.68
N SER A 333 38.59 8.49 -9.91
CA SER A 333 38.94 8.99 -11.24
C SER A 333 39.97 8.08 -11.93
N GLY A 334 39.61 7.61 -13.13
CA GLY A 334 40.42 6.66 -13.91
C GLY A 334 40.30 5.18 -13.54
N GLU A 335 39.50 4.80 -12.54
CA GLU A 335 39.19 3.39 -12.22
C GLU A 335 37.93 2.86 -12.93
N ASN A 336 37.25 3.70 -13.71
CA ASN A 336 35.93 3.46 -14.29
C ASN A 336 35.91 2.62 -15.58
N GLU A 337 37.09 2.36 -16.17
CA GLU A 337 37.30 1.76 -17.51
C GLU A 337 36.49 2.45 -18.64
N CYS A 338 36.10 3.71 -18.47
CA CYS A 338 35.19 4.35 -19.41
C CYS A 338 35.85 4.66 -20.76
N PRO A 339 35.09 4.50 -21.87
CA PRO A 339 35.46 5.09 -23.14
C PRO A 339 35.74 6.58 -22.95
N SER A 340 36.62 7.15 -23.78
CA SER A 340 36.94 8.57 -23.76
C SER A 340 35.82 9.44 -24.38
N ASP A 341 34.57 9.18 -24.02
CA ASP A 341 33.48 10.12 -24.23
C ASP A 341 33.51 11.24 -23.18
N ILE A 342 32.83 12.34 -23.46
CA ILE A 342 32.83 13.54 -22.61
C ILE A 342 31.89 13.45 -21.40
N TYR A 343 31.15 12.35 -21.28
CA TYR A 343 30.05 12.18 -20.32
C TYR A 343 30.43 11.26 -19.16
N GLN A 344 31.38 10.34 -19.36
CA GLN A 344 31.90 9.39 -18.36
C GLN A 344 30.82 8.50 -17.70
N HIS A 345 29.61 8.47 -18.25
CA HIS A 345 28.45 7.76 -17.72
C HIS A 345 28.47 6.25 -18.06
N CYS A 346 29.63 5.60 -18.05
CA CYS A 346 29.76 4.22 -18.53
C CYS A 346 29.61 3.18 -17.41
N TYR A 347 30.02 3.49 -16.18
CA TYR A 347 30.32 2.49 -15.13
C TYR A 347 29.18 1.47 -14.91
N LYS A 348 29.56 0.21 -14.72
CA LYS A 348 28.71 -0.90 -14.28
C LYS A 348 29.46 -1.67 -13.18
N PRO A 349 28.82 -2.02 -12.06
CA PRO A 349 29.45 -2.82 -11.03
C PRO A 349 29.66 -4.26 -11.50
N ASP A 350 30.70 -4.89 -10.97
CA ASP A 350 30.89 -6.33 -10.96
C ASP A 350 29.64 -7.04 -10.41
N THR A 351 29.07 -7.97 -11.19
CA THR A 351 27.80 -8.63 -10.85
C THR A 351 27.88 -9.44 -9.58
N ALA A 352 29.01 -10.09 -9.30
CA ALA A 352 29.20 -10.84 -8.06
C ALA A 352 29.05 -9.92 -6.84
N LYS A 353 29.60 -8.70 -6.91
CA LYS A 353 29.50 -7.69 -5.83
C LYS A 353 28.09 -7.09 -5.68
N VAL A 354 27.25 -7.21 -6.70
CA VAL A 354 25.81 -6.86 -6.64
C VAL A 354 25.07 -7.97 -5.92
N PHE A 355 25.19 -9.22 -6.37
CA PHE A 355 24.46 -10.35 -5.79
C PHE A 355 24.94 -10.66 -4.36
N ASP A 356 26.23 -10.59 -4.05
CA ASP A 356 26.79 -10.74 -2.69
C ASP A 356 26.14 -9.78 -1.68
N TYR A 357 25.83 -8.55 -2.13
CA TYR A 357 25.15 -7.59 -1.28
C TYR A 357 23.68 -7.99 -1.09
N LEU A 358 22.97 -8.25 -2.18
CA LEU A 358 21.54 -8.58 -2.16
C LEU A 358 21.25 -9.85 -1.35
N GLU A 359 22.05 -10.90 -1.53
CA GLU A 359 21.91 -12.21 -0.88
C GLU A 359 21.97 -12.15 0.65
N SER A 360 22.65 -11.13 1.20
CA SER A 360 22.76 -10.93 2.65
C SER A 360 21.46 -10.43 3.32
N PHE A 361 20.41 -10.14 2.54
CA PHE A 361 19.12 -9.65 3.03
C PHE A 361 17.96 -10.54 2.63
N ALA A 362 17.04 -10.71 3.58
CA ALA A 362 15.69 -11.23 3.34
C ALA A 362 14.69 -10.31 4.03
N LEU A 363 13.55 -10.06 3.39
CA LEU A 363 12.49 -9.24 3.96
C LEU A 363 11.81 -9.96 5.13
N SER A 364 11.64 -9.25 6.24
CA SER A 364 11.03 -9.78 7.46
C SER A 364 9.60 -10.29 7.22
N SER A 365 9.29 -11.49 7.74
CA SER A 365 7.91 -12.00 7.83
C SER A 365 7.10 -11.36 8.97
N GLN A 366 7.78 -10.69 9.90
CA GLN A 366 7.17 -9.89 10.96
C GLN A 366 6.90 -8.46 10.45
N PRO A 367 5.73 -7.88 10.76
CA PRO A 367 5.43 -6.50 10.42
C PRO A 367 6.44 -5.54 11.08
N PRO A 368 6.86 -4.45 10.42
CA PRO A 368 7.71 -3.44 11.05
C PRO A 368 6.91 -2.67 12.12
N PRO A 369 7.49 -2.39 13.30
CA PRO A 369 6.77 -1.74 14.42
C PRO A 369 6.38 -0.28 14.16
N SER A 370 7.01 0.35 13.17
CA SER A 370 6.65 1.68 12.67
C SER A 370 6.92 1.82 11.17
N LEU A 371 6.15 2.70 10.55
CA LEU A 371 6.24 3.09 9.15
C LEU A 371 6.24 4.62 9.05
N THR A 372 7.10 5.16 8.20
CA THR A 372 7.10 6.57 7.79
C THR A 372 6.92 6.57 6.27
N ILE A 373 5.73 6.94 5.81
CA ILE A 373 5.30 6.81 4.41
C ILE A 373 4.84 8.16 3.87
N ARG A 374 5.39 8.56 2.73
CA ARG A 374 4.84 9.59 1.85
C ARG A 374 4.36 8.93 0.56
N THR A 375 3.09 9.14 0.19
CA THR A 375 2.49 8.54 -0.99
C THR A 375 1.62 9.53 -1.79
N ASP A 376 1.60 9.29 -3.10
CA ASP A 376 0.79 9.88 -4.16
C ASP A 376 -0.14 8.82 -4.81
N GLU A 377 -0.10 7.59 -4.30
CA GLU A 377 -0.95 6.49 -4.73
C GLU A 377 -1.72 5.85 -3.56
N SER A 378 -2.98 5.50 -3.82
CA SER A 378 -3.79 4.64 -2.96
C SER A 378 -3.31 3.19 -3.06
N LYS A 379 -2.58 2.70 -2.06
CA LYS A 379 -2.10 1.30 -1.99
C LYS A 379 -1.76 0.82 -0.57
N ALA A 380 -1.42 -0.45 -0.47
CA ALA A 380 -0.96 -1.09 0.76
C ALA A 380 0.55 -0.89 0.97
N TYR A 381 0.93 -0.86 2.24
CA TYR A 381 2.28 -0.75 2.79
C TYR A 381 2.36 -1.62 4.05
N PHE A 382 2.83 -2.87 3.91
CA PHE A 382 2.87 -3.89 4.97
C PHE A 382 1.47 -4.15 5.60
N TRP A 383 1.15 -3.46 6.69
CA TRP A 383 -0.09 -3.60 7.48
C TRP A 383 -1.01 -2.38 7.40
N LEU A 384 -0.61 -1.35 6.64
CA LEU A 384 -1.34 -0.11 6.42
C LEU A 384 -1.82 -0.04 4.96
N ASN A 385 -3.11 0.20 4.72
CA ASN A 385 -3.60 0.59 3.40
C ASN A 385 -3.97 2.07 3.44
N VAL A 386 -3.50 2.83 2.45
CA VAL A 386 -3.79 4.25 2.25
C VAL A 386 -4.74 4.38 1.06
N ALA A 387 -5.83 5.11 1.22
CA ALA A 387 -6.75 5.45 0.13
C ALA A 387 -6.99 6.97 0.13
N GLN A 388 -6.39 7.64 -0.85
CA GLN A 388 -6.40 9.09 -1.03
C GLN A 388 -7.64 9.57 -1.79
N THR A 389 -7.98 10.85 -1.65
CA THR A 389 -9.02 11.53 -2.43
C THR A 389 -8.48 12.84 -3.02
N GLY A 390 -9.16 13.44 -4.00
CA GLY A 390 -8.81 14.80 -4.48
C GLY A 390 -7.71 14.91 -5.55
N GLY A 391 -7.23 13.80 -6.13
CA GLY A 391 -6.30 13.80 -7.27
C GLY A 391 -4.82 13.75 -6.89
N ASP A 392 -3.94 14.25 -7.75
CA ASP A 392 -2.48 14.22 -7.56
C ASP A 392 -2.05 15.14 -6.38
N HIS A 393 -1.64 14.56 -5.25
CA HIS A 393 -1.05 15.24 -4.08
C HIS A 393 -0.25 14.26 -3.22
N TRP A 394 0.48 14.77 -2.22
CA TRP A 394 1.18 13.96 -1.22
C TRP A 394 0.33 13.78 0.05
N SER A 395 0.19 12.53 0.49
CA SER A 395 -0.24 12.16 1.85
C SER A 395 0.97 11.66 2.63
N GLU A 396 1.19 12.17 3.84
CA GLU A 396 2.32 11.82 4.70
C GLU A 396 1.83 11.21 6.02
N LEU A 397 2.41 10.06 6.39
CA LEU A 397 1.99 9.25 7.54
C LEU A 397 3.19 8.75 8.34
N GLU A 398 3.17 9.00 9.64
CA GLU A 398 4.04 8.35 10.63
C GLU A 398 3.17 7.47 11.52
N THR A 399 3.21 6.16 11.32
CA THR A 399 2.40 5.20 12.08
C THR A 399 3.25 4.21 12.86
N SER A 400 2.76 3.78 14.01
CA SER A 400 3.42 2.81 14.88
C SER A 400 2.40 2.03 15.70
N TYR A 401 2.75 0.81 16.12
CA TYR A 401 1.91 0.00 17.00
C TYR A 401 2.64 -0.42 18.28
N ASN A 402 1.87 -0.74 19.31
CA ASN A 402 2.35 -1.41 20.51
C ASN A 402 1.48 -2.63 20.85
N LEU A 403 2.11 -3.82 20.91
CA LEU A 403 1.47 -5.09 21.26
C LEU A 403 1.07 -5.19 22.74
N SER A 404 1.85 -4.64 23.68
CA SER A 404 1.54 -4.72 25.12
C SER A 404 0.34 -3.86 25.49
N ASP A 405 0.24 -2.70 24.84
CA ASP A 405 -0.78 -1.70 25.12
C ASP A 405 -2.00 -1.88 24.19
N ALA A 406 -1.88 -2.75 23.19
CA ALA A 406 -2.85 -2.97 22.12
C ALA A 406 -3.29 -1.67 21.45
N THR A 407 -2.31 -0.92 20.90
CA THR A 407 -2.51 0.39 20.29
C THR A 407 -1.86 0.52 18.92
N VAL A 408 -2.43 1.41 18.10
CA VAL A 408 -1.82 2.01 16.91
C VAL A 408 -1.94 3.52 17.03
N THR A 409 -0.85 4.24 16.82
CA THR A 409 -0.79 5.71 16.80
C THR A 409 -0.27 6.14 15.44
N THR A 410 -0.97 7.08 14.80
CA THR A 410 -0.60 7.62 13.49
C THR A 410 -0.65 9.15 13.52
N THR A 411 0.42 9.81 13.09
CA THR A 411 0.39 11.22 12.68
C THR A 411 0.17 11.27 11.18
N ILE A 412 -0.81 12.04 10.73
CA ILE A 412 -1.15 12.29 9.33
C ILE A 412 -0.83 13.75 9.00
N SER A 413 -0.32 14.01 7.81
CA SER A 413 -0.32 15.31 7.16
C SER A 413 -0.86 15.14 5.74
N ASP A 414 -2.03 15.73 5.46
CA ASP A 414 -2.72 15.61 4.17
C ASP A 414 -3.47 16.91 3.83
N THR A 415 -3.58 17.26 2.55
CA THR A 415 -4.42 18.38 2.09
C THR A 415 -5.86 17.97 1.80
N GLN A 416 -6.14 16.67 1.70
CA GLN A 416 -7.43 16.08 1.33
C GLN A 416 -7.93 15.09 2.40
N PRO A 417 -9.25 14.77 2.40
CA PRO A 417 -9.77 13.65 3.17
C PRO A 417 -9.15 12.32 2.74
N LEU A 418 -8.98 11.43 3.73
CA LEU A 418 -8.14 10.25 3.64
C LEU A 418 -8.85 9.05 4.25
N THR A 419 -8.77 7.87 3.64
CA THR A 419 -9.21 6.61 4.28
C THR A 419 -7.99 5.73 4.58
N LEU A 420 -7.89 5.26 5.82
CA LEU A 420 -6.86 4.34 6.27
C LEU A 420 -7.47 3.01 6.68
N ALA A 421 -6.80 1.92 6.35
CA ALA A 421 -7.13 0.59 6.87
C ALA A 421 -5.90 -0.06 7.50
N PHE A 422 -6.05 -0.57 8.72
CA PHE A 422 -4.98 -1.20 9.49
C PHE A 422 -5.25 -2.68 9.69
N ASN A 423 -4.38 -3.57 9.23
CA ASN A 423 -4.50 -5.01 9.50
C ASN A 423 -4.05 -5.31 10.94
N LEU A 424 -4.98 -5.12 11.89
CA LEU A 424 -4.66 -5.16 13.33
C LEU A 424 -4.30 -6.56 13.82
N GLY A 425 -4.97 -7.60 13.33
CA GLY A 425 -4.83 -8.99 13.79
C GLY A 425 -3.59 -9.67 13.21
N SER A 426 -3.45 -10.98 13.43
CA SER A 426 -2.33 -11.76 12.88
C SER A 426 -2.60 -12.37 11.50
N THR A 427 -3.84 -12.30 11.00
CA THR A 427 -4.24 -12.87 9.71
C THR A 427 -3.45 -12.23 8.56
N PRO A 428 -2.67 -13.00 7.80
CA PRO A 428 -1.93 -12.43 6.67
C PRO A 428 -2.85 -11.98 5.55
N THR A 429 -2.46 -10.93 4.85
CA THR A 429 -3.17 -10.35 3.70
C THR A 429 -2.25 -10.28 2.49
N VAL A 430 -2.82 -10.35 1.28
CA VAL A 430 -2.05 -10.22 0.04
C VAL A 430 -1.80 -8.74 -0.24
N GLY A 431 -0.54 -8.34 -0.25
CA GLY A 431 -0.10 -6.98 -0.56
C GLY A 431 0.24 -6.79 -2.05
N PRO A 432 0.93 -5.68 -2.39
CA PRO A 432 1.43 -5.44 -3.74
C PRO A 432 2.35 -6.58 -4.21
N GLY A 433 2.42 -6.81 -5.53
CA GLY A 433 3.23 -7.91 -6.08
C GLY A 433 2.69 -9.31 -5.79
N GLY A 434 1.46 -9.43 -5.24
CA GLY A 434 0.90 -10.70 -4.78
C GLY A 434 1.54 -11.22 -3.49
N VAL A 435 2.38 -10.41 -2.81
CA VAL A 435 3.18 -10.91 -1.70
C VAL A 435 2.40 -10.87 -0.39
N THR A 436 2.35 -12.00 0.30
CA THR A 436 1.61 -12.13 1.57
C THR A 436 2.36 -11.46 2.73
N ARG A 437 1.66 -10.64 3.51
CA ARG A 437 2.18 -9.91 4.68
C ARG A 437 1.32 -10.16 5.91
N SER A 438 1.98 -10.44 7.04
CA SER A 438 1.34 -10.61 8.35
C SER A 438 0.75 -9.28 8.83
N GLY A 439 -0.45 -9.32 9.41
CA GLY A 439 -0.97 -8.19 10.19
C GLY A 439 -0.23 -8.03 11.52
N ILE A 440 -0.55 -6.95 12.25
CA ILE A 440 0.16 -6.49 13.46
C ILE A 440 0.16 -7.54 14.59
N GLY A 441 -0.93 -8.30 14.76
CA GLY A 441 -1.09 -9.28 15.85
C GLY A 441 -1.79 -8.77 17.12
N LEU A 442 -2.51 -7.66 17.05
CA LEU A 442 -3.40 -7.17 18.11
C LEU A 442 -4.62 -8.10 18.31
N PRO A 443 -5.19 -8.18 19.53
CA PRO A 443 -6.30 -9.08 19.83
C PRO A 443 -7.65 -8.64 19.23
N ALA A 444 -8.54 -9.60 19.00
CA ALA A 444 -9.96 -9.34 18.79
C ALA A 444 -10.58 -8.74 20.07
N THR A 445 -11.03 -7.49 20.00
CA THR A 445 -11.62 -6.73 21.11
C THR A 445 -12.26 -5.44 20.58
N THR A 446 -12.88 -4.65 21.45
CA THR A 446 -13.34 -3.30 21.11
C THR A 446 -12.19 -2.30 21.20
N TYR A 447 -12.01 -1.49 20.16
CA TYR A 447 -11.04 -0.40 20.09
C TYR A 447 -11.76 0.95 20.09
N LEU A 448 -11.20 1.94 20.78
CA LEU A 448 -11.53 3.34 20.57
C LEU A 448 -10.73 3.85 19.37
N VAL A 449 -11.43 4.41 18.38
CA VAL A 449 -10.88 5.12 17.22
C VAL A 449 -11.07 6.62 17.46
N ASN A 450 -9.99 7.34 17.74
CA ASN A 450 -10.02 8.73 18.16
C ASN A 450 -8.96 9.57 17.41
N GLY A 451 -9.39 10.66 16.77
CA GLY A 451 -8.55 11.55 15.98
C GLY A 451 -9.05 11.75 14.54
N GLY A 452 -8.55 12.79 13.84
CA GLY A 452 -8.95 13.09 12.46
C GLY A 452 -10.45 13.35 12.23
N GLY A 453 -11.17 13.80 13.27
CA GLY A 453 -12.63 13.96 13.28
C GLY A 453 -13.40 12.72 13.72
N SER A 454 -12.73 11.57 13.90
CA SER A 454 -13.32 10.35 14.46
C SER A 454 -13.25 10.33 15.99
N ASN A 455 -14.31 9.84 16.63
CA ASN A 455 -14.33 9.47 18.05
C ASN A 455 -15.42 8.42 18.29
N TYR A 456 -15.12 7.13 18.06
CA TYR A 456 -16.10 6.04 18.12
C TYR A 456 -15.48 4.71 18.57
N LEU A 457 -16.32 3.78 19.03
CA LEU A 457 -15.91 2.41 19.33
C LEU A 457 -16.10 1.48 18.13
N HIS A 458 -15.09 0.65 17.87
CA HIS A 458 -15.09 -0.36 16.82
C HIS A 458 -14.88 -1.75 17.42
N ASN A 459 -15.85 -2.66 17.22
CA ASN A 459 -15.75 -4.05 17.63
C ASN A 459 -14.94 -4.84 16.59
N TYR A 460 -13.66 -5.08 16.88
CA TYR A 460 -12.74 -5.75 15.96
C TYR A 460 -12.69 -7.25 16.19
N THR A 461 -12.74 -8.02 15.10
CA THR A 461 -12.63 -9.50 15.12
C THR A 461 -11.39 -10.00 14.38
N SER A 462 -11.16 -9.55 13.14
CA SER A 462 -10.07 -10.02 12.27
C SER A 462 -9.91 -9.12 11.04
N GLY A 463 -8.75 -9.17 10.37
CA GLY A 463 -8.47 -8.41 9.14
C GLY A 463 -8.27 -6.91 9.38
N TYR A 464 -8.80 -6.07 8.50
CA TYR A 464 -8.61 -4.62 8.55
C TYR A 464 -9.63 -3.89 9.44
N LEU A 465 -9.15 -2.94 10.26
CA LEU A 465 -9.97 -1.84 10.77
C LEU A 465 -9.81 -0.66 9.81
N THR A 466 -10.89 -0.27 9.14
CA THR A 466 -10.93 0.87 8.21
C THR A 466 -11.59 2.09 8.86
N THR A 467 -11.00 3.27 8.68
CA THR A 467 -11.57 4.56 9.11
C THR A 467 -11.34 5.64 8.05
N THR A 468 -12.37 6.45 7.80
CA THR A 468 -12.29 7.63 6.93
C THR A 468 -12.09 8.87 7.80
N LEU A 469 -11.14 9.72 7.41
CA LEU A 469 -10.66 10.87 8.13
C LEU A 469 -11.05 12.10 7.32
N ALA A 470 -11.97 12.91 7.87
CA ALA A 470 -12.46 14.12 7.22
C ALA A 470 -11.57 15.35 7.52
N ALA A 471 -10.65 15.23 8.49
CA ALA A 471 -9.68 16.27 8.79
C ALA A 471 -8.61 16.39 7.69
N THR A 472 -8.11 17.60 7.52
CA THR A 472 -6.97 17.95 6.65
C THR A 472 -5.97 18.80 7.44
N GLY A 473 -4.80 19.06 6.85
CA GLY A 473 -3.63 19.56 7.57
C GLY A 473 -2.94 18.44 8.34
N GLN A 474 -2.24 18.81 9.42
CA GLN A 474 -1.54 17.86 10.29
C GLN A 474 -2.42 17.50 11.51
N PHE A 475 -2.63 16.21 11.75
CA PHE A 475 -3.42 15.71 12.89
C PHE A 475 -2.98 14.30 13.29
N SER A 476 -3.43 13.84 14.46
CA SER A 476 -3.18 12.47 14.94
C SER A 476 -4.45 11.63 14.90
N LEU A 477 -4.27 10.32 14.72
CA LEU A 477 -5.23 9.25 14.86
C LEU A 477 -4.68 8.21 15.85
N THR A 478 -5.53 7.73 16.74
CA THR A 478 -5.26 6.64 17.67
C THR A 478 -6.31 5.56 17.55
N ILE A 479 -5.87 4.30 17.56
CA ILE A 479 -6.69 3.11 17.67
C ILE A 479 -6.19 2.38 18.90
N SER A 480 -7.01 2.25 19.94
CA SER A 480 -6.55 1.74 21.24
C SER A 480 -7.59 0.84 21.89
N ALA A 481 -7.20 -0.36 22.31
CA ALA A 481 -8.13 -1.30 22.94
C ALA A 481 -8.76 -0.68 24.19
N ILE A 482 -10.05 -0.92 24.44
CA ILE A 482 -10.70 -0.42 25.65
C ILE A 482 -10.44 -1.30 26.88
N GLY A 483 -10.38 -0.65 28.04
CA GLY A 483 -10.45 -1.25 29.37
C GLY A 483 -11.63 -0.68 30.15
N VAL A 484 -12.13 -1.47 31.09
CA VAL A 484 -13.19 -1.07 32.02
C VAL A 484 -12.67 -1.20 33.44
N GLU A 485 -12.55 -0.07 34.15
CA GLU A 485 -12.32 -0.07 35.59
C GLU A 485 -13.67 -0.11 36.30
N VAL A 486 -13.95 -1.19 37.05
CA VAL A 486 -15.19 -1.34 37.84
C VAL A 486 -14.87 -1.25 39.33
N SER A 487 -15.69 -0.50 40.05
CA SER A 487 -15.60 -0.30 41.50
C SER A 487 -16.98 -0.44 42.14
N ALA A 488 -17.02 -0.78 43.44
CA ALA A 488 -18.24 -0.99 44.20
C ALA A 488 -18.13 -0.34 45.58
N ASN A 489 -19.20 0.31 46.05
CA ASN A 489 -19.24 0.96 47.36
C ASN A 489 -20.57 0.68 48.11
N PRO A 490 -20.54 -0.05 49.24
CA PRO A 490 -19.39 -0.74 49.82
C PRO A 490 -18.88 -1.89 48.91
N PRO A 491 -17.59 -2.22 48.93
CA PRO A 491 -17.01 -3.26 48.06
C PRO A 491 -17.44 -4.69 48.43
N ALA A 492 -18.09 -4.87 49.58
CA ALA A 492 -18.71 -6.12 50.01
C ALA A 492 -20.00 -5.83 50.78
N VAL A 493 -20.97 -6.74 50.69
CA VAL A 493 -22.27 -6.66 51.39
C VAL A 493 -22.57 -8.00 52.10
N PRO A 494 -23.27 -8.02 53.25
CA PRO A 494 -23.55 -9.28 53.97
C PRO A 494 -24.62 -10.14 53.28
N ALA A 495 -24.36 -11.43 53.10
CA ALA A 495 -25.22 -12.34 52.33
C ALA A 495 -26.56 -12.73 52.99
N TRP A 496 -26.73 -12.49 54.29
CA TRP A 496 -27.91 -12.93 55.08
C TRP A 496 -28.97 -11.83 55.31
N GLN A 497 -28.84 -10.67 54.66
CA GLN A 497 -29.79 -9.56 54.77
C GLN A 497 -29.81 -8.74 53.48
N THR A 498 -30.90 -8.03 53.22
CA THR A 498 -30.96 -7.07 52.10
C THR A 498 -29.93 -5.95 52.33
N ALA A 499 -28.95 -5.86 51.44
CA ALA A 499 -27.90 -4.85 51.46
C ALA A 499 -27.59 -4.41 50.02
N THR A 500 -27.22 -3.15 49.86
CA THR A 500 -26.97 -2.53 48.55
C THR A 500 -25.52 -2.09 48.43
N SER A 501 -24.97 -2.21 47.23
CA SER A 501 -23.72 -1.58 46.82
C SER A 501 -23.98 -0.75 45.56
N THR A 502 -23.36 0.42 45.47
CA THR A 502 -23.38 1.22 44.24
C THR A 502 -22.21 0.78 43.38
N ILE A 503 -22.49 0.32 42.17
CA ILE A 503 -21.44 0.03 41.19
C ILE A 503 -21.10 1.33 40.44
N SER A 504 -19.83 1.51 40.11
CA SER A 504 -19.37 2.61 39.27
C SER A 504 -18.28 2.11 38.35
N ALA A 505 -18.37 2.47 37.07
CA ALA A 505 -17.39 2.08 36.07
C ALA A 505 -16.84 3.28 35.32
N VAL A 506 -15.59 3.17 34.89
CA VAL A 506 -14.91 4.13 34.02
C VAL A 506 -14.41 3.35 32.82
N VAL A 507 -14.85 3.73 31.62
CA VAL A 507 -14.45 3.07 30.38
C VAL A 507 -13.48 4.00 29.65
N ARG A 508 -12.29 3.47 29.37
CA ARG A 508 -11.19 4.20 28.74
C ARG A 508 -10.47 3.31 27.74
N ASP A 509 -9.72 3.92 26.85
CA ASP A 509 -8.72 3.20 26.07
C ASP A 509 -7.42 2.99 26.87
N ARG A 510 -6.47 2.26 26.29
CA ARG A 510 -5.14 2.00 26.88
C ARG A 510 -4.23 3.23 26.87
N LEU A 511 -4.64 4.31 26.20
CA LEU A 511 -4.00 5.63 26.22
C LEU A 511 -4.67 6.59 27.24
N ASN A 512 -5.57 6.07 28.09
CA ASN A 512 -6.31 6.80 29.13
C ASN A 512 -7.37 7.80 28.62
N ASN A 513 -7.66 7.79 27.31
CA ASN A 513 -8.78 8.54 26.72
C ASN A 513 -10.12 7.97 27.20
N LEU A 514 -11.09 8.84 27.48
CA LEU A 514 -12.44 8.43 27.83
C LEU A 514 -13.23 8.06 26.56
N VAL A 515 -14.05 7.02 26.64
CA VAL A 515 -14.94 6.65 25.51
C VAL A 515 -16.03 7.71 25.30
N PRO A 516 -16.62 7.81 24.09
CA PRO A 516 -17.68 8.77 23.78
C PRO A 516 -18.87 8.69 24.75
N ASP A 517 -19.53 9.83 24.95
CA ASP A 517 -20.81 9.88 25.66
C ASP A 517 -21.89 9.11 24.88
N GLY A 518 -22.81 8.48 25.61
CA GLY A 518 -23.81 7.60 25.01
C GLY A 518 -23.30 6.18 24.73
N THR A 519 -22.04 5.85 25.01
CA THR A 519 -21.52 4.47 24.88
C THR A 519 -22.33 3.53 25.76
N ILE A 520 -22.97 2.54 25.15
CA ILE A 520 -23.78 1.53 25.84
C ILE A 520 -22.86 0.57 26.60
N VAL A 521 -23.12 0.42 27.90
CA VAL A 521 -22.44 -0.55 28.76
C VAL A 521 -23.47 -1.42 29.45
N GLN A 522 -23.29 -2.73 29.30
CA GLN A 522 -24.09 -3.75 29.99
C GLN A 522 -23.29 -4.34 31.14
N PHE A 523 -23.81 -4.18 32.34
CA PHE A 523 -23.38 -4.90 33.53
C PHE A 523 -24.13 -6.22 33.63
N SER A 524 -23.43 -7.26 34.08
CA SER A 524 -24.03 -8.54 34.49
C SER A 524 -23.56 -8.88 35.89
N ALA A 525 -24.46 -9.49 36.68
CA ALA A 525 -24.20 -9.93 38.03
C ALA A 525 -24.46 -11.44 38.13
N THR A 526 -23.55 -12.17 38.77
CA THR A 526 -23.72 -13.60 39.06
C THR A 526 -24.63 -13.84 40.27
N GLU A 527 -24.74 -12.85 41.16
CA GLU A 527 -25.56 -12.88 42.38
C GLU A 527 -26.26 -11.53 42.58
N GLY A 528 -27.46 -11.55 43.16
CA GLY A 528 -28.28 -10.35 43.35
C GLY A 528 -28.99 -9.87 42.07
N THR A 529 -29.57 -8.68 42.14
CA THR A 529 -30.28 -8.03 41.03
C THR A 529 -30.01 -6.53 41.01
N PHE A 530 -29.95 -5.96 39.81
CA PHE A 530 -29.93 -4.51 39.59
C PHE A 530 -31.30 -3.86 39.86
N PRO A 531 -31.43 -2.52 39.86
CA PRO A 531 -32.69 -1.83 40.15
C PRO A 531 -33.87 -2.17 39.21
N ASN A 532 -33.62 -2.78 38.05
CA ASN A 532 -34.61 -3.32 37.12
C ASN A 532 -35.07 -4.75 37.45
N ALA A 533 -34.71 -5.29 38.62
CA ALA A 533 -34.96 -6.66 39.06
C ALA A 533 -34.37 -7.77 38.15
N SER A 534 -33.38 -7.43 37.32
CA SER A 534 -32.65 -8.36 36.45
C SER A 534 -31.23 -8.61 36.97
N SER A 535 -30.61 -9.72 36.54
CA SER A 535 -29.17 -9.97 36.66
C SER A 535 -28.33 -9.18 35.65
N THR A 536 -28.96 -8.40 34.77
CA THR A 536 -28.31 -7.52 33.79
C THR A 536 -28.86 -6.09 33.85
N PHE A 537 -27.99 -5.10 33.69
CA PHE A 537 -28.36 -3.69 33.63
C PHE A 537 -27.60 -2.98 32.52
N THR A 538 -28.32 -2.30 31.64
CA THR A 538 -27.76 -1.57 30.51
C THR A 538 -27.96 -0.07 30.72
N THR A 539 -26.89 0.70 30.54
CA THR A 539 -26.88 2.16 30.72
C THR A 539 -25.83 2.79 29.79
N THR A 540 -25.73 4.11 29.75
CA THR A 540 -24.83 4.85 28.86
C THR A 540 -23.83 5.73 29.62
N THR A 541 -22.63 5.90 29.05
CA THR A 541 -21.58 6.75 29.61
C THR A 541 -21.90 8.24 29.53
N VAL A 542 -21.44 9.00 30.53
CA VAL A 542 -21.34 10.46 30.51
C VAL A 542 -19.95 10.86 31.01
N GLY A 543 -19.18 11.59 30.19
CA GLY A 543 -17.75 11.82 30.39
C GLY A 543 -16.95 10.52 30.53
N GLY A 544 -17.28 9.49 29.74
CA GLY A 544 -16.71 8.13 29.83
C GLY A 544 -16.89 7.41 31.19
N LYS A 545 -17.74 7.96 32.06
CA LYS A 545 -18.03 7.44 33.41
C LYS A 545 -19.47 6.96 33.51
N LEU A 546 -19.67 6.02 34.42
CA LEU A 546 -20.95 5.42 34.77
C LEU A 546 -21.09 5.48 36.28
N SER A 547 -22.01 6.29 36.77
CA SER A 547 -22.39 6.35 38.18
C SER A 547 -23.86 5.94 38.32
N ARG A 548 -24.10 4.88 39.12
CA ARG A 548 -25.38 4.15 39.29
C ARG A 548 -25.68 3.16 38.15
N PRO A 549 -25.22 1.91 38.34
CA PRO A 549 -26.13 0.78 38.56
C PRO A 549 -26.44 0.53 40.04
#